data_AF-A0A9E6CGR6-F1
#
_entry.id   AF-A0A9E6CGR6-F1
#
_cell.length_a   1.000
_cell.length_b   1.000
_cell.length_c   1.000
_cell.angle_alpha   90.00
_cell.angle_beta   90.00
_cell.angle_gamma   90.00
#
_symmetry.space_group_name_H-M   'P 1'
#
loop_
_entity.id
_entity.type
_entity.pdbx_description
1 polymer ?
#
loop_
_entity_poly.entity_id
_entity_poly.type
_entity_poly.pdbx_seq_one_letter_code
_entity_poly.pdbx_strand_id
1 'polypeptide(L)' 'MCETVTVKVEATSGLQVKTGDTVKKEDKIGIDFDFKHWVVSPVAGKVKDVYFDADDHSFVVEISTEG' A
#
# COMPACT_ATOMS: atom_id res chain seq x y z
N MET A 1 -16.23 -13.35 -0.46
CA MET A 1 -15.71 -12.71 0.76
C MET A 1 -14.74 -11.64 0.28
N CYS A 2 -14.85 -10.38 0.73
CA CYS A 2 -13.84 -9.38 0.39
C CYS A 2 -12.60 -9.67 1.23
N GLU A 3 -11.51 -10.06 0.58
CA GLU A 3 -10.22 -10.24 1.24
C GLU A 3 -9.51 -8.88 1.28
N THR A 4 -8.88 -8.57 2.42
CA THR A 4 -8.08 -7.35 2.57
C THR A 4 -6.62 -7.75 2.68
N VAL A 5 -5.78 -7.14 1.84
CA VAL A 5 -4.33 -7.31 1.88
C VAL A 5 -3.71 -6.02 2.40
N THR A 6 -2.84 -6.16 3.39
CA THR A 6 -2.12 -5.04 3.99
C THR A 6 -0.71 -4.95 3.42
N VAL A 7 -0.31 -3.75 3.00
CA VAL A 7 1.03 -3.45 2.51
C VAL A 7 1.64 -2.36 3.39
N LYS A 8 2.85 -2.59 3.91
CA LYS A 8 3.62 -1.57 4.64
C LYS A 8 4.70 -0.99 3.74
N VAL A 9 4.86 0.34 3.77
CA VAL A 9 5.91 1.06 3.05
C VAL A 9 6.52 2.14 3.93
N GLU A 10 7.73 2.56 3.59
CA GLU A 10 8.42 3.65 4.28
C GLU A 10 7.65 4.98 4.12
N ALA A 11 7.58 5.80 5.17
CA ALA A 11 6.70 6.98 5.20
C ALA A 11 7.34 8.31 4.75
N THR A 12 8.66 8.46 4.84
CA THR A 12 9.39 9.69 4.50
C THR A 12 9.23 10.05 3.02
N SER A 13 9.24 9.06 2.14
CA SER A 13 9.18 9.28 0.68
C SER A 13 7.76 9.48 0.14
N GLY A 14 6.75 9.25 0.98
CA GLY A 14 5.33 9.37 0.61
C GLY A 14 4.81 8.19 -0.22
N LEU A 15 3.50 8.24 -0.49
CA LEU A 15 2.75 7.20 -1.19
C LEU A 15 2.49 7.57 -2.65
N GLN A 16 2.38 6.55 -3.50
CA GLN A 16 1.97 6.66 -4.90
C GLN A 16 0.47 6.41 -5.10
N VAL A 17 -0.24 6.12 -4.01
CA VAL A 17 -1.68 5.82 -3.98
C VAL A 17 -2.36 6.57 -2.84
N LYS A 18 -3.69 6.70 -2.92
CA LYS A 18 -4.54 7.20 -1.83
C LYS A 18 -5.80 6.36 -1.69
N THR A 19 -6.47 6.50 -0.56
CA THR A 19 -7.77 5.88 -0.30
C THR A 19 -8.75 6.16 -1.44
N GLY A 20 -9.40 5.10 -1.92
CA GLY A 20 -10.35 5.12 -3.04
C GLY A 20 -9.75 4.80 -4.40
N ASP A 21 -8.42 4.80 -4.55
CA ASP A 21 -7.78 4.46 -5.82
C ASP A 21 -7.97 2.97 -6.17
N THR A 22 -8.12 2.68 -7.47
CA THR A 22 -8.04 1.32 -7.99
C THR A 22 -6.61 1.04 -8.41
N VAL A 23 -6.06 -0.07 -7.93
CA VAL A 23 -4.70 -0.54 -8.23
C VAL A 23 -4.74 -1.88 -8.94
N LYS A 24 -3.76 -2.12 -9.81
CA LYS A 24 -3.48 -3.43 -10.40
C LYS A 24 -2.36 -4.10 -9.63
N LYS A 25 -2.22 -5.42 -9.83
CA LYS A 25 -1.03 -6.13 -9.38
C LYS A 25 0.21 -5.48 -10.01
N GLU A 26 1.26 -5.34 -9.22
CA GLU A 26 2.54 -4.67 -9.56
C GLU A 26 2.49 -3.14 -9.67
N ASP A 27 1.35 -2.49 -9.43
CA ASP A 27 1.30 -1.03 -9.33
C ASP A 27 2.09 -0.55 -8.11
N LYS A 28 2.83 0.55 -8.26
CA LYS A 28 3.66 1.12 -7.18
C LYS A 28 2.78 1.65 -6.05
N ILE A 29 3.14 1.31 -4.82
CA ILE A 29 2.48 1.80 -3.60
C ILE A 29 3.36 2.85 -2.92
N GLY A 30 4.65 2.54 -2.75
CA GLY A 30 5.62 3.38 -2.05
C GLY A 30 7.02 2.77 -2.15
N ILE A 31 7.95 3.28 -1.35
CA ILE A 31 9.32 2.75 -1.28
C ILE A 31 9.47 1.81 -0.09
N ASP A 32 10.40 0.86 -0.19
CA ASP A 32 10.74 -0.03 0.92
C ASP A 32 11.57 0.68 2.00
N PHE A 33 11.69 0.03 3.15
CA PHE A 33 12.36 0.60 4.33
C PHE A 33 13.87 0.83 4.15
N ASP A 34 14.50 0.20 3.15
CA ASP A 34 15.90 0.44 2.83
C ASP A 34 16.09 1.47 1.71
N PHE A 35 15.00 2.05 1.20
CA PHE A 35 14.94 3.07 0.15
C PHE A 35 15.55 2.63 -1.19
N LYS A 36 15.61 1.31 -1.46
CA LYS A 36 16.23 0.80 -2.70
C LYS A 36 15.22 0.28 -3.70
N HIS A 37 14.04 -0.15 -3.27
CA HIS A 37 13.06 -0.77 -4.15
C HIS A 37 11.66 -0.18 -3.99
N TRP A 38 10.89 -0.29 -5.06
CA TRP A 38 9.48 0.00 -5.02
C TRP A 38 8.74 -1.17 -4.37
N VAL A 39 7.94 -0.87 -3.35
CA VAL A 39 6.90 -1.79 -2.88
C VAL A 39 5.71 -1.65 -3.82
N VAL A 40 5.27 -2.77 -4.34
CA VAL A 40 4.20 -2.86 -5.33
C VAL A 40 3.00 -3.61 -4.79
N SER A 41 1.82 -3.37 -5.37
CA SER A 41 0.61 -4.07 -5.00
C SER A 41 0.72 -5.57 -5.32
N PRO A 42 0.46 -6.47 -4.36
CA PRO A 42 0.46 -7.91 -4.62
C PRO A 42 -0.79 -8.37 -5.38
N VAL A 43 -1.84 -7.54 -5.42
CA VAL A 43 -3.17 -7.87 -5.94
C VAL A 43 -3.75 -6.71 -6.75
N ALA A 44 -4.74 -7.00 -7.59
CA ALA A 44 -5.62 -5.98 -8.13
C ALA A 44 -6.77 -5.72 -7.14
N GLY A 45 -7.16 -4.47 -6.95
CA GLY A 45 -8.18 -4.13 -5.98
C GLY A 45 -8.36 -2.63 -5.80
N LYS A 46 -9.05 -2.27 -4.72
CA LYS A 46 -9.28 -0.87 -4.35
C LYS A 46 -8.62 -0.57 -3.01
N VAL A 47 -7.88 0.53 -2.95
CA VAL A 47 -7.29 1.03 -1.71
C VAL A 47 -8.43 1.47 -0.80
N LYS A 48 -8.60 0.75 0.30
CA LYS A 48 -9.67 0.95 1.28
C LYS A 48 -9.28 1.97 2.33
N ASP A 49 -8.04 1.91 2.80
CA ASP A 49 -7.54 2.84 3.80
C ASP A 49 -6.02 3.01 3.71
N VAL A 50 -5.54 4.13 4.25
CA VAL A 50 -4.15 4.51 4.34
C VAL A 50 -3.94 5.22 5.67
N TYR A 51 -3.05 4.70 6.51
CA TYR A 51 -2.73 5.32 7.79
C TYR A 51 -1.25 5.22 8.13
N PHE A 52 -0.82 6.11 9.03
CA PHE A 52 0.54 6.17 9.52
C PHE A 52 0.71 5.32 10.77
N ASP A 53 1.70 4.44 10.75
CA ASP A 53 2.16 3.64 11.88
C ASP A 53 3.43 4.29 12.44
N ALA A 54 3.29 4.92 13.61
CA ALA A 54 4.35 5.69 14.26
C ALA A 54 5.43 4.80 14.90
N ASP A 55 5.11 3.55 15.22
CA ASP A 55 6.07 2.63 15.85
C ASP A 55 7.12 2.18 14.83
N ASP A 56 6.69 1.91 13.60
CA ASP A 56 7.55 1.46 12.48
C ASP A 56 7.98 2.61 11.53
N HIS A 57 7.52 3.84 11.75
CA HIS A 57 7.67 4.97 10.83
C HIS A 57 7.25 4.58 9.39
N SER A 58 6.07 3.99 9.26
CA SER A 58 5.58 3.42 8.00
C SER A 58 4.18 3.90 7.64
N PHE A 59 3.86 3.89 6.35
CA PHE A 59 2.47 3.93 5.91
C PHE A 59 1.96 2.50 5.72
N VAL A 60 0.77 2.26 6.25
CA VAL A 60 0.03 1.02 6.09
C VAL A 60 -1.10 1.25 5.10
N VAL A 61 -1.14 0.44 4.04
CA VAL A 61 -2.12 0.53 2.96
C VAL A 61 -2.95 -0.73 2.95
N GLU A 62 -4.27 -0.59 3.10
CA GLU A 62 -5.22 -1.70 3.01
C GLU A 62 -5.85 -1.75 1.62
N ILE A 63 -5.74 -2.89 0.94
CA ILE A 63 -6.27 -3.12 -0.41
C ILE A 63 -7.34 -4.19 -0.33
N SER A 64 -8.58 -3.84 -0.69
CA SER A 64 -9.68 -4.79 -0.82
C SER A 64 -9.64 -5.43 -2.21
N THR A 65 -9.58 -6.75 -2.28
CA THR A 65 -9.79 -7.48 -3.53
C THR A 65 -11.28 -7.67 -3.79
N GLU A 66 -11.71 -7.43 -5.01
CA GLU A 66 -13.00 -7.92 -5.50
C GLU A 66 -12.72 -9.22 -6.25
N GLY A 67 -13.27 -10.32 -5.74
CA GLY A 67 -13.16 -11.64 -6.36
C GLY A 67 -14.11 -11.83 -7.53
#